data_AF-A0A535CHA3-F1
#
_entry.id   AF-A0A535CHA3-F1
#
_cell.length_a   1.000
_cell.length_b   1.000
_cell.length_c   1.000
_cell.angle_alpha   90.00
_cell.angle_beta   90.00
_cell.angle_gamma   90.00
#
_symmetry.space_group_name_H-M   'P 1'
#
loop_
_entity.id
_entity.type
_entity.pdbx_description
1 polymer ?
#
loop_
_entity_poly.entity_id
_entity_poly.type
_entity_poly.pdbx_seq_one_letter_code
_entity_poly.pdbx_strand_id
1 'polypeptide(L)'
;MLRVHARTTPVYKVRVACAAASSGMTFQSPRTFNTWLRGQLKEKKMSQRQLALQSGVDHSTISRLIKGDRMPSLGTATKLARGLREIRDEADSPGYFASVSSRQVLPTTRVEYALRGDELLTEGDVRELMQAYITLRTRRLRDGGNNGAPGLSRGT
;
A
#
# COMPACT_ATOMS: atom_id res chain seq x y z
N MET A 1 -12.69 64.83 20.96
CA MET A 1 -11.64 65.08 19.95
C MET A 1 -11.11 63.74 19.47
N LEU A 2 -11.25 63.47 18.17
CA LEU A 2 -10.86 62.23 17.50
C LEU A 2 -9.39 62.34 17.05
N ARG A 3 -8.53 61.37 17.38
CA ARG A 3 -7.29 61.11 16.63
C ARG A 3 -7.10 59.61 16.45
N VAL A 4 -7.23 59.23 15.18
CA VAL A 4 -7.03 57.90 14.61
C VAL A 4 -5.53 57.72 14.36
N HIS A 5 -4.90 56.69 14.93
CA HIS A 5 -3.63 56.17 14.44
C HIS A 5 -3.73 54.68 14.12
N ALA A 6 -3.26 54.36 12.93
CA ALA A 6 -3.50 53.13 12.22
C ALA A 6 -2.48 52.04 12.58
N ARG A 7 -3.03 50.82 12.63
CA ARG A 7 -2.47 49.50 12.31
C ARG A 7 -1.01 49.44 11.85
N THR A 8 -0.21 48.61 12.53
CA THR A 8 0.65 47.58 11.91
C THR A 8 0.93 46.45 12.91
N THR A 9 0.21 45.33 12.81
CA THR A 9 0.57 44.08 13.49
C THR A 9 1.47 43.26 12.57
N PRO A 10 2.71 42.89 12.96
CA PRO A 10 3.47 41.91 12.20
C PRO A 10 2.81 40.54 12.34
N VAL A 11 2.43 39.95 11.21
CA VAL A 11 1.94 38.57 11.14
C VAL A 11 3.13 37.65 11.41
N TYR A 12 3.23 37.14 12.63
CA TYR A 12 4.14 36.05 12.97
C TYR A 12 3.67 34.81 12.20
N LYS A 13 4.39 34.44 11.14
CA LYS A 13 4.20 33.16 10.46
C LYS A 13 4.55 32.05 11.46
N VAL A 14 3.51 31.40 11.98
CA VAL A 14 3.63 30.14 12.71
C VAL A 14 4.32 29.14 11.79
N ARG A 15 5.60 28.87 12.05
CA ARG A 15 6.33 27.79 11.39
C ARG A 15 5.89 26.50 12.05
N VAL A 16 5.00 25.76 11.39
CA VAL A 16 4.77 24.35 11.69
C VAL A 16 6.06 23.61 11.31
N ALA A 17 6.85 23.24 12.32
CA ALA A 17 7.94 22.30 12.17
C ALA A 17 7.33 20.90 12.08
N CYS A 18 7.21 20.37 10.86
CA CYS A 18 6.93 18.95 10.66
C CYS A 18 8.26 18.20 10.78
N ALA A 19 8.48 17.58 11.94
CA ALA A 19 9.54 16.61 12.12
C ALA A 19 9.11 15.30 11.43
N ALA A 20 9.60 15.10 10.20
CA ALA A 20 9.60 13.80 9.56
C ALA A 20 10.82 13.72 8.64
N ALA A 21 11.74 12.84 8.97
CA ALA A 21 12.95 12.57 8.22
C ALA A 21 12.62 12.02 6.83
N SER A 22 12.93 12.81 5.80
CA SER A 22 13.49 12.34 4.52
C SER A 22 13.83 13.55 3.65
N SER A 23 15.13 13.86 3.59
CA SER A 23 15.86 14.64 2.59
C SER A 23 15.06 15.68 1.79
N GLY A 24 15.18 16.95 2.18
CA GLY A 24 14.72 18.09 1.40
C GLY A 24 15.47 18.23 0.09
N MET A 25 15.05 17.50 -0.95
CA MET A 25 15.50 17.74 -2.32
C MET A 25 14.63 18.85 -2.91
N THR A 26 15.12 20.09 -2.90
CA THR A 26 14.45 21.19 -3.60
C THR A 26 14.49 20.86 -5.11
N PHE A 27 13.33 20.69 -5.75
CA PHE A 27 13.22 20.44 -7.18
C PHE A 27 13.56 21.71 -7.99
N GLN A 28 14.84 22.07 -8.01
CA GLN A 28 15.34 23.27 -8.70
C GLN A 28 15.39 23.10 -10.23
N SER A 29 15.21 21.88 -10.74
CA SER A 29 15.23 21.58 -12.18
C SER A 29 14.23 20.48 -12.56
N PRO A 30 13.58 20.57 -13.74
CA PRO A 30 12.72 19.50 -14.26
C PRO A 30 13.44 18.15 -14.38
N ARG A 31 14.76 18.14 -14.60
CA ARG A 31 15.57 16.91 -14.64
C ARG A 31 15.64 16.22 -13.28
N THR A 32 15.77 16.99 -12.20
CA THR A 32 15.81 16.46 -10.82
C THR A 32 14.47 15.85 -10.43
N PHE A 33 13.36 16.51 -10.78
CA PHE A 33 12.01 16.00 -10.53
C PHE A 33 11.72 14.72 -11.32
N ASN A 34 12.12 14.66 -12.59
CA ASN A 34 11.96 13.48 -13.43
C ASN A 34 12.69 12.26 -12.87
N THR A 35 13.98 12.41 -12.56
CA THR A 35 14.79 11.33 -11.99
C THR A 35 14.22 10.85 -10.66
N TRP A 36 13.79 11.78 -9.80
CA TRP A 36 13.10 11.46 -8.56
C TRP A 36 11.81 10.67 -8.81
N LEU A 37 10.95 11.14 -9.72
CA LEU A 37 9.67 10.51 -10.02
C LEU A 37 9.86 9.09 -10.59
N ARG A 38 10.88 8.88 -11.43
CA ARG A 38 11.27 7.56 -11.92
C ARG A 38 11.76 6.65 -10.79
N GLY A 39 12.57 7.18 -9.89
CA GLY A 39 13.04 6.46 -8.69
C GLY A 39 11.86 5.99 -7.83
N GLN A 40 10.91 6.90 -7.56
CA GLN A 40 9.71 6.59 -6.79
C GLN A 40 8.80 5.53 -7.46
N LEU A 41 8.60 5.61 -8.78
CA LEU A 41 7.84 4.59 -9.52
C LEU A 41 8.52 3.21 -9.48
N LYS A 42 9.86 3.17 -9.61
CA LYS A 42 10.64 1.93 -9.55
C LYS A 42 10.61 1.31 -8.16
N GLU A 43 10.81 2.12 -7.12
CA GLU A 43 10.76 1.71 -5.73
C GLU A 43 9.38 1.15 -5.36
N LYS A 44 8.32 1.82 -5.81
CA LYS A 44 6.92 1.42 -5.56
C LYS A 44 6.39 0.38 -6.54
N LYS A 45 7.21 -0.13 -7.48
CA LYS A 45 6.81 -1.06 -8.56
C LYS A 45 5.51 -0.61 -9.28
N MET A 46 5.36 0.70 -9.44
CA MET A 46 4.13 1.32 -9.94
C MET A 46 4.31 1.77 -11.38
N SER A 47 3.31 1.47 -12.22
CA SER A 47 3.25 2.00 -13.58
C SER A 47 2.75 3.45 -13.59
N GLN A 48 3.14 4.20 -14.61
CA GLN A 48 2.65 5.58 -14.83
C GLN A 48 1.12 5.64 -14.94
N ARG A 49 0.47 4.57 -15.43
CA ARG A 49 -0.98 4.48 -15.57
C ARG A 49 -1.66 4.30 -14.22
N GLN A 50 -1.06 3.51 -13.33
CA GLN A 50 -1.51 3.37 -11.94
C GLN A 50 -1.34 4.69 -11.17
N LEU A 51 -0.20 5.37 -11.31
CA LEU A 51 -0.01 6.68 -10.69
C LEU A 51 -1.04 7.71 -11.19
N ALA A 52 -1.38 7.68 -12.48
CA ALA A 52 -2.40 8.57 -13.05
C ALA A 52 -3.78 8.37 -12.42
N LEU A 53 -4.23 7.11 -12.37
CA LEU A 53 -5.50 6.72 -11.76
C LEU A 53 -5.58 7.17 -10.30
N GLN A 54 -4.48 7.03 -9.56
CA GLN A 54 -4.47 7.27 -8.12
C GLN A 54 -4.28 8.74 -7.74
N SER A 55 -3.44 9.47 -8.48
CA SER A 55 -3.22 10.90 -8.25
C SER A 55 -4.33 11.79 -8.84
N GLY A 56 -5.19 11.24 -9.69
CA GLY A 56 -6.17 12.01 -10.46
C GLY A 56 -5.51 12.98 -11.45
N VAL A 57 -4.23 12.76 -11.78
CA VAL A 57 -3.49 13.51 -12.80
C VAL A 57 -3.49 12.68 -14.07
N ASP A 58 -3.76 13.31 -15.22
CA ASP A 58 -3.82 12.60 -16.48
C ASP A 58 -2.49 11.92 -16.84
N HIS A 59 -2.60 10.73 -17.44
CA HIS A 59 -1.45 9.91 -17.82
C HIS A 59 -0.54 10.64 -18.81
N SER A 60 -1.10 11.43 -19.73
CA SER A 60 -0.31 12.23 -20.68
C SER A 60 0.53 13.30 -19.97
N THR A 61 0.02 13.85 -18.87
CA THR A 61 0.73 14.82 -18.04
C THR A 61 1.91 14.16 -17.33
N ILE A 62 1.71 12.98 -16.74
CA ILE A 62 2.77 12.21 -16.06
C ILE A 62 3.87 11.80 -17.05
N SER A 63 3.49 11.37 -18.26
CA SER A 63 4.45 11.01 -19.31
C SER A 63 5.36 12.19 -19.68
N ARG A 64 4.79 13.40 -19.83
CA ARG A 64 5.56 14.63 -20.13
C ARG A 64 6.50 15.02 -19.00
N LEU A 65 6.08 14.88 -17.74
CA LEU A 65 6.92 15.12 -16.57
C LEU A 65 8.11 14.14 -16.51
N ILE A 66 7.88 12.87 -16.88
CA ILE A 66 8.92 11.82 -16.94
C ILE A 66 9.82 11.94 -18.17
N LYS A 67 9.40 12.67 -19.20
CA LYS A 67 10.25 13.04 -20.34
C LYS A 67 11.06 14.32 -20.06
N GLY A 68 10.70 15.09 -19.02
CA GLY A 68 11.37 16.34 -18.67
C GLY A 68 10.95 17.53 -19.55
N ASP A 69 9.89 17.35 -20.33
CA ASP A 69 9.35 18.35 -21.27
C ASP A 69 8.61 19.49 -20.53
N ARG A 70 8.25 19.28 -19.26
CA ARG A 70 7.51 20.25 -18.45
C ARG A 70 7.87 20.16 -16.97
N MET A 71 7.95 21.30 -16.29
CA MET A 71 7.95 21.34 -14.82
C MET A 71 6.51 21.19 -14.29
N PRO A 72 6.29 20.37 -13.25
CA PRO A 72 4.99 20.30 -12.61
C PRO A 72 4.72 21.61 -11.86
N SER A 73 3.47 22.05 -11.84
CA SER A 73 3.05 23.06 -10.87
C SER A 73 3.04 22.46 -9.46
N LEU A 74 3.07 23.31 -8.44
CA LEU A 74 2.98 22.88 -7.04
C LEU A 74 1.75 21.98 -6.81
N GLY A 75 0.58 22.37 -7.32
CA GLY A 75 -0.65 21.59 -7.19
C GLY A 75 -0.57 20.21 -7.85
N THR A 76 0.07 20.10 -9.02
CA THR A 76 0.28 18.80 -9.68
C THR A 76 1.29 17.95 -8.92
N ALA A 77 2.38 18.56 -8.43
CA ALA A 77 3.37 17.86 -7.62
C ALA A 77 2.76 17.31 -6.32
N THR A 78 1.89 18.07 -5.65
CA THR A 78 1.18 17.63 -4.45
C THR A 78 0.22 16.47 -4.73
N LYS A 79 -0.51 16.49 -5.86
CA LYS A 79 -1.38 15.38 -6.26
C LYS A 79 -0.59 14.10 -6.53
N LEU A 80 0.54 14.20 -7.23
CA LEU A 80 1.44 13.07 -7.47
C LEU A 80 2.02 12.55 -6.16
N ALA A 81 2.45 13.44 -5.25
CA ALA A 81 2.94 13.07 -3.93
C ALA A 81 1.89 12.34 -3.09
N ARG A 82 0.62 12.77 -3.16
CA ARG A 82 -0.49 12.07 -2.50
C ARG A 82 -0.68 10.66 -3.07
N GLY A 83 -0.73 10.52 -4.39
CA GLY A 83 -0.86 9.22 -5.05
C GLY A 83 0.31 8.26 -4.77
N LEU A 84 1.52 8.80 -4.52
CA LEU A 84 2.68 8.01 -4.09
C LEU A 84 2.64 7.63 -2.59
N ARG A 85 1.97 8.42 -1.75
CA ARG A 85 1.91 8.24 -0.28
C ARG A 85 0.89 7.19 0.15
N GLU A 86 -0.26 7.07 -0.52
CA GLU A 86 -1.34 6.15 -0.13
C GLU A 86 -0.90 4.66 -0.09
N ILE A 87 0.22 4.27 -0.74
CA ILE A 87 0.79 2.91 -0.61
C ILE A 87 1.79 2.79 0.55
N ARG A 88 2.41 3.88 1.01
CA ARG A 88 3.23 3.83 2.24
C ARG A 88 2.32 3.60 3.45
N ASP A 89 1.12 4.17 3.44
CA ASP A 89 0.14 3.95 4.51
C ASP A 89 -0.66 2.64 4.31
N GLU A 90 -0.91 2.15 3.08
CA GLU A 90 -1.51 0.80 2.87
C GLU A 90 -0.52 -0.34 3.15
N ALA A 91 0.75 -0.23 2.77
CA ALA A 91 1.74 -1.29 3.03
C ALA A 91 2.08 -1.43 4.54
N ASP A 92 1.91 -0.35 5.32
CA ASP A 92 1.98 -0.35 6.79
C ASP A 92 0.58 -0.42 7.44
N SER A 93 -0.51 -0.51 6.67
CA SER A 93 -1.87 -0.66 7.19
C SER A 93 -2.09 -2.12 7.57
N PRO A 94 -2.55 -2.42 8.80
CA PRO A 94 -3.07 -3.74 9.16
C PRO A 94 -4.14 -4.26 8.19
N GLY A 95 -4.77 -3.36 7.42
CA GLY A 95 -5.73 -3.66 6.36
C GLY A 95 -5.14 -4.35 5.12
N TYR A 96 -3.88 -4.11 4.74
CA TYR A 96 -3.26 -4.81 3.61
C TYR A 96 -3.00 -6.28 3.92
N PHE A 97 -2.62 -6.60 5.16
CA PHE A 97 -2.53 -7.99 5.60
C PHE A 97 -3.92 -8.67 5.59
N ALA A 98 -4.98 -7.93 5.91
CA ALA A 98 -6.36 -8.40 5.83
C ALA A 98 -6.87 -8.54 4.38
N SER A 99 -6.45 -7.66 3.46
CA SER A 99 -6.88 -7.68 2.06
C SER A 99 -6.09 -8.68 1.21
N VAL A 100 -4.79 -8.88 1.44
CA VAL A 100 -4.03 -10.01 0.87
C VAL A 100 -4.55 -11.34 1.41
N SER A 101 -5.01 -11.38 2.66
CA SER A 101 -5.75 -12.53 3.21
C SER A 101 -7.08 -12.80 2.49
N SER A 102 -7.65 -11.80 1.79
CA SER A 102 -8.88 -11.95 0.98
C SER A 102 -8.65 -12.34 -0.48
N ARG A 103 -7.40 -12.30 -0.99
CA ARG A 103 -7.07 -13.04 -2.21
C ARG A 103 -7.26 -14.51 -1.85
N GLN A 104 -7.94 -15.30 -2.68
CA GLN A 104 -8.14 -16.75 -2.44
C GLN A 104 -6.79 -17.49 -2.49
N VAL A 105 -5.95 -17.29 -1.50
CA VAL A 105 -4.77 -18.07 -1.24
C VAL A 105 -5.26 -19.34 -0.57
N LEU A 106 -4.92 -20.48 -1.15
CA LEU A 106 -5.28 -21.78 -0.61
C LEU A 106 -4.87 -21.82 0.89
N PRO A 107 -5.74 -22.30 1.79
CA PRO A 107 -5.44 -22.32 3.23
C PRO A 107 -4.10 -23.01 3.57
N THR A 108 -3.65 -23.95 2.74
CA THR A 108 -2.34 -24.59 2.83
C THR A 108 -1.18 -23.61 2.61
N THR A 109 -1.24 -22.80 1.56
CA THR A 109 -0.20 -21.82 1.23
C THR A 109 -0.09 -20.73 2.30
N ARG A 110 -1.21 -20.35 2.93
CA ARG A 110 -1.20 -19.38 4.05
C ARG A 110 -0.47 -19.93 5.28
N VAL A 111 -0.74 -21.17 5.65
CA VAL A 111 -0.11 -21.83 6.80
C VAL A 111 1.38 -22.04 6.54
N GLU A 112 1.74 -22.52 5.36
CA GLU A 112 3.15 -22.71 4.98
C GLU A 112 3.96 -21.42 5.06
N TYR A 113 3.40 -20.30 4.57
CA TYR A 113 4.05 -19.00 4.64
C TYR A 113 4.24 -18.53 6.08
N ALA A 114 3.24 -18.73 6.94
CA ALA A 114 3.34 -18.37 8.35
C ALA A 114 4.43 -19.19 9.07
N LEU A 115 4.51 -20.50 8.79
CA LEU A 115 5.52 -21.38 9.37
C LEU A 115 6.95 -21.04 8.89
N ARG A 116 7.13 -20.66 7.62
CA ARG A 116 8.44 -20.19 7.11
C ARG A 116 8.88 -18.84 7.67
N GLY A 117 7.97 -18.04 8.20
CA GLY A 117 8.29 -16.76 8.82
C GLY A 117 8.82 -16.89 10.26
N ASP A 118 8.77 -18.10 10.83
CA ASP A 118 9.29 -18.39 12.16
C ASP A 118 10.79 -18.69 12.08
N GLU A 119 11.62 -17.85 12.68
CA GLU A 119 13.08 -17.98 12.67
C GLU A 119 13.59 -19.17 13.50
N LEU A 120 12.74 -19.76 14.35
CA LEU A 120 13.10 -20.93 15.17
C LEU A 120 12.84 -22.26 14.45
N LEU A 121 12.00 -22.26 13.42
CA LEU A 121 11.65 -23.47 12.68
C LEU A 121 12.61 -23.67 11.51
N THR A 122 13.17 -24.88 11.42
CA THR A 122 13.93 -25.26 10.22
C THR A 122 12.97 -25.63 9.08
N GLU A 123 13.45 -25.62 7.84
CA GLU A 123 12.67 -26.12 6.69
C GLU A 123 12.22 -27.59 6.85
N GLY A 124 12.96 -28.38 7.66
CA GLY A 124 12.55 -29.73 8.05
C GLY A 124 11.31 -29.73 8.94
N ASP A 125 11.31 -28.92 9.98
CA ASP A 125 10.19 -28.77 10.93
C ASP A 125 8.94 -28.23 10.25
N VAL A 126 9.11 -27.23 9.36
CA VAL A 126 8.02 -26.68 8.55
C VAL A 126 7.39 -27.77 7.68
N ARG A 127 8.19 -28.64 7.05
CA ARG A 127 7.68 -29.74 6.23
C ARG A 127 6.90 -30.75 7.06
N GLU A 128 7.39 -31.12 8.24
CA GLU A 128 6.73 -32.05 9.14
C GLU A 128 5.36 -31.50 9.60
N LEU A 129 5.32 -30.25 10.04
CA LEU A 129 4.09 -29.56 10.46
C LEU A 129 3.08 -29.43 9.31
N MET A 130 3.55 -29.10 8.10
CA MET A 130 2.68 -29.04 6.92
C MET A 130 2.07 -30.40 6.57
N GLN A 131 2.83 -31.49 6.69
CA GLN A 131 2.32 -32.84 6.43
C GLN A 131 1.24 -33.24 7.44
N ALA A 132 1.46 -32.95 8.73
CA ALA A 132 0.47 -33.17 9.78
C ALA A 132 -0.81 -32.36 9.52
N TYR A 133 -0.67 -31.08 9.15
CA TYR A 133 -1.77 -30.20 8.81
C TYR A 133 -2.60 -30.69 7.61
N ILE A 134 -1.94 -31.07 6.51
CA ILE A 134 -2.62 -31.57 5.31
C ILE A 134 -3.41 -32.85 5.63
N THR A 135 -2.82 -33.76 6.41
CA THR A 135 -3.46 -35.03 6.81
C THR A 135 -4.72 -34.80 7.66
N LEU A 136 -4.65 -33.88 8.62
CA LEU A 136 -5.81 -33.53 9.45
C LEU A 136 -6.91 -32.85 8.62
N ARG A 137 -6.52 -31.97 7.69
CA ARG A 137 -7.44 -31.25 6.83
C ARG A 137 -8.16 -32.16 5.84
N THR A 138 -7.46 -33.11 5.21
CA THR A 138 -8.08 -34.08 4.29
C THR A 138 -9.05 -35.00 5.02
N ARG A 139 -8.70 -35.44 6.23
CA ARG A 139 -9.62 -36.20 7.10
C ARG A 139 -10.89 -35.41 7.41
N ARG A 140 -10.77 -34.15 7.83
CA ARG A 140 -11.92 -33.29 8.14
C ARG A 140 -12.79 -32.96 6.93
N LEU A 141 -12.19 -32.80 5.75
CA LEU A 141 -12.94 -32.61 4.51
C LEU A 141 -13.76 -33.86 4.14
N ARG A 142 -13.19 -35.06 4.35
CA ARG A 142 -13.88 -36.33 4.15
C ARG A 142 -15.01 -36.54 5.16
N ASP A 143 -14.76 -36.25 6.44
CA ASP A 143 -15.76 -36.39 7.51
C ASP A 143 -16.86 -35.32 7.40
N GLY A 144 -16.52 -34.10 6.96
CA GLY A 144 -17.47 -33.00 6.73
C GLY A 144 -18.43 -33.24 5.55
N GLY A 145 -18.00 -34.01 4.55
CA GLY A 145 -18.88 -34.47 3.45
C GLY A 145 -19.92 -35.51 3.90
N ASN A 146 -19.68 -36.21 5.01
CA ASN A 146 -20.56 -37.27 5.52
C ASN A 146 -21.61 -36.76 6.52
N ASN A 147 -21.44 -35.55 7.08
CA ASN A 147 -22.37 -34.93 8.05
C ASN A 147 -23.41 -33.98 7.39
N GLY A 148 -23.52 -33.98 6.06
CA GLY A 148 -24.33 -33.02 5.29
C GLY A 148 -25.63 -33.56 4.68
N ALA A 149 -26.08 -34.77 5.00
CA ALA A 149 -27.34 -35.31 4.51
C ALA A 149 -28.36 -35.49 5.66
N PRO A 150 -29.34 -34.59 5.84
CA PRO A 150 -30.53 -34.95 6.60
C PRO A 150 -31.30 -35.96 5.76
N GLY A 151 -31.48 -37.17 6.31
CA GLY A 151 -32.29 -38.21 5.71
C GLY A 151 -33.69 -37.69 5.44
N LEU A 152 -34.05 -37.55 4.16
CA LEU A 152 -35.43 -37.54 3.73
C LEU A 152 -35.99 -38.94 3.99
N SER A 153 -36.54 -39.11 5.19
CA SER A 153 -37.41 -40.25 5.52
C SER A 153 -38.54 -40.30 4.51
N ARG A 154 -38.51 -41.39 3.73
CA ARG A 154 -39.60 -41.87 2.89
C ARG A 154 -40.72 -42.30 3.84
N GLY A 155 -41.68 -41.40 4.08
CA GLY A 155 -42.97 -41.71 4.68
C GLY A 155 -43.90 -42.24 3.59
N THR A 156 -44.48 -43.40 3.88
CA THR A 156 -45.46 -44.18 3.11
C THR A 156 -46.64 -43.37 2.60
#